data_AF-A0A2V8NE24-F1
#
_entry.id   AF-A0A2V8NE24-F1
#
_cell.length_a   1.000
_cell.length_b   1.000
_cell.length_c   1.000
_cell.angle_alpha   90.00
_cell.angle_beta   90.00
_cell.angle_gamma   90.00
#
_symmetry.space_group_name_H-M   'P 1'
#
loop_
_entity.id
_entity.type
_entity.pdbx_description
1 polymer ?
#
loop_
_entity_poly.entity_id
_entity_poly.type
_entity_poly.pdbx_seq_one_letter_code
_entity_poly.pdbx_strand_id
1 'polypeptide(L)'
;MRLIEHISLLSILFLTCAISASAQNPASASQTVENLRAQLQDVQSKEETLSARSRQLDEDLKPENIEKYFALNGSTHPEELREQRRRQLEAEKSNITAQLDQLAASRARLESAIATAEAAAYRQSAGSAPSVAQPQGDVSGNQTNGTSRARTTHRTQRKHARRARAKH
;
A
#
# COMPACT_ATOMS: atom_id res chain seq x y z
N MET A 1 6.21 -3.89 -49.27
CA MET A 1 6.20 -4.74 -48.06
C MET A 1 7.61 -5.24 -47.70
N ARG A 2 8.59 -4.33 -47.55
CA ARG A 2 9.96 -4.66 -47.06
C ARG A 2 10.50 -3.61 -46.07
N LEU A 3 9.68 -2.66 -45.64
CA LEU A 3 10.04 -1.61 -44.68
C LEU A 3 9.37 -1.80 -43.31
N ILE A 4 8.32 -2.63 -43.24
CA ILE A 4 7.56 -2.91 -42.01
C ILE A 4 8.22 -4.04 -41.19
N GLU A 5 8.98 -4.94 -41.82
CA GLU A 5 9.65 -6.04 -41.11
C GLU A 5 10.86 -5.61 -40.29
N HIS A 6 11.56 -4.54 -40.69
CA HIS A 6 12.73 -4.05 -39.95
C HIS A 6 12.34 -3.26 -38.68
N ILE A 7 11.17 -2.62 -38.68
CA ILE A 7 10.64 -1.89 -37.52
C ILE A 7 10.20 -2.88 -36.42
N SER A 8 9.73 -4.08 -36.81
CA SER A 8 9.32 -5.12 -35.86
C SER A 8 10.50 -5.89 -35.25
N LEU A 9 11.67 -5.92 -35.92
CA LEU A 9 12.88 -6.55 -35.36
C LEU A 9 13.63 -5.62 -34.40
N LEU A 10 13.58 -4.29 -34.61
CA LEU A 10 14.23 -3.33 -33.72
C LEU A 10 13.50 -3.17 -32.37
N SER A 11 12.21 -3.51 -32.32
CA SER A 11 11.38 -3.46 -31.10
C SER A 11 11.57 -4.66 -30.18
N ILE A 12 12.10 -5.78 -30.70
CA ILE A 12 12.39 -6.99 -29.89
C ILE A 12 13.78 -6.92 -29.24
N LEU A 13 14.69 -6.09 -29.76
CA LEU A 13 16.03 -5.92 -29.19
C LEU A 13 16.06 -5.02 -27.94
N PHE A 14 15.02 -4.21 -27.70
CA PHE A 14 14.90 -3.41 -26.47
C PHE A 14 14.30 -4.17 -25.28
N LEU A 15 13.90 -5.43 -25.47
CA LEU A 15 13.24 -6.24 -24.43
C LEU A 15 14.19 -7.21 -23.70
N THR A 16 15.47 -7.24 -24.04
CA THR A 16 16.44 -8.14 -23.42
C THR A 16 17.63 -7.38 -22.85
N CYS A 17 17.83 -7.54 -21.54
CA CYS A 17 19.02 -7.18 -20.78
C CYS A 17 19.13 -5.72 -20.29
N ALA A 18 18.23 -5.35 -19.39
CA ALA A 18 18.61 -4.60 -18.20
C ALA A 18 18.22 -5.41 -16.96
N ILE A 19 18.80 -6.61 -16.84
CA ILE A 19 19.00 -7.22 -15.52
C ILE A 19 20.15 -6.41 -14.89
N SER A 20 19.87 -5.16 -14.54
CA SER A 20 20.62 -4.54 -13.47
C SER A 20 20.18 -5.33 -12.25
N ALA A 21 21.02 -6.30 -11.87
CA ALA A 21 21.20 -6.62 -10.49
C ALA A 21 21.46 -5.27 -9.79
N SER A 22 20.38 -4.61 -9.35
CA SER A 22 20.50 -3.75 -8.20
C SER A 22 21.00 -4.70 -7.13
N ALA A 23 22.30 -4.59 -6.85
CA ALA A 23 22.84 -5.05 -5.61
C ALA A 23 21.84 -4.60 -4.55
N GLN A 24 21.06 -5.54 -4.02
CA GLN A 24 20.31 -5.33 -2.81
C GLN A 24 21.38 -5.14 -1.77
N ASN A 25 21.92 -3.92 -1.66
CA ASN A 25 22.55 -3.48 -0.46
C ASN A 25 21.38 -3.51 0.53
N PRO A 26 21.29 -4.50 1.45
CA PRO A 26 20.22 -4.46 2.42
C PRO A 26 20.47 -3.16 3.16
N ALA A 27 19.62 -2.15 2.92
CA ALA A 27 19.62 -0.95 3.74
C ALA A 27 19.63 -1.48 5.18
N SER A 28 20.68 -1.12 5.93
CA SER A 28 20.93 -1.74 7.24
C SER A 28 19.63 -1.80 8.04
N ALA A 29 19.43 -2.82 8.88
CA ALA A 29 18.18 -2.95 9.63
C ALA A 29 17.78 -1.64 10.37
N SER A 30 18.78 -0.85 10.78
CA SER A 30 18.62 0.50 11.29
C SER A 30 18.06 1.50 10.25
N GLN A 31 18.62 1.54 9.04
CA GLN A 31 18.14 2.41 7.97
C GLN A 31 16.72 2.07 7.50
N THR A 32 16.32 0.80 7.58
CA THR A 32 14.93 0.40 7.30
C THR A 32 13.97 0.91 8.36
N VAL A 33 14.33 0.84 9.65
CA VAL A 33 13.54 1.43 10.75
C VAL A 33 13.38 2.94 10.56
N GLU A 34 14.46 3.65 10.21
CA GLU A 34 14.41 5.09 10.00
C GLU A 34 13.47 5.48 8.85
N ASN A 35 13.55 4.76 7.73
CA ASN A 35 12.64 4.97 6.59
C ASN A 35 11.17 4.71 6.94
N LEU A 36 10.88 3.72 7.80
CA LEU A 36 9.52 3.45 8.25
C LEU A 36 8.99 4.52 9.21
N ARG A 37 9.86 5.05 10.08
CA ARG A 37 9.52 6.18 10.97
C ARG A 37 9.23 7.46 10.19
N ALA A 38 10.02 7.75 9.16
CA ALA A 38 9.76 8.88 8.27
C ALA A 38 8.39 8.76 7.57
N GLN A 39 8.04 7.56 7.10
CA GLN A 39 6.71 7.30 6.52
C GLN A 39 5.58 7.43 7.55
N LEU A 40 5.80 6.97 8.78
CA LEU A 40 4.83 7.11 9.87
C LEU A 40 4.56 8.60 10.17
N GLN A 41 5.61 9.42 10.20
CA GLN A 41 5.47 10.86 10.42
C GLN A 41 4.69 11.56 9.28
N ASP A 42 4.92 11.18 8.03
CA ASP A 42 4.16 11.70 6.88
C ASP A 42 2.67 11.32 6.97
N VAL A 43 2.37 10.07 7.34
CA VAL A 43 0.98 9.62 7.57
C VAL A 43 0.32 10.42 8.69
N GLN A 44 1.00 10.58 9.83
CA GLN A 44 0.48 11.38 10.96
C GLN A 44 0.24 12.84 10.58
N SER A 45 1.15 13.46 9.82
CA SER A 45 0.99 14.84 9.35
C SER A 45 -0.25 15.00 8.44
N LYS A 46 -0.53 13.99 7.60
CA LYS A 46 -1.74 13.94 6.76
C LYS A 46 -3.00 13.73 7.60
N GLU A 47 -2.95 12.85 8.60
CA GLU A 47 -4.05 12.63 9.55
C GLU A 47 -4.42 13.92 10.28
N GLU A 48 -3.43 14.67 10.76
CA GLU A 48 -3.66 15.95 11.45
C GLU A 48 -4.33 16.98 10.53
N THR A 49 -3.85 17.09 9.30
CA THR A 49 -4.40 18.00 8.28
C THR A 49 -5.86 17.66 7.98
N LEU A 50 -6.17 16.39 7.71
CA LEU A 50 -7.53 15.93 7.43
C LEU A 50 -8.43 16.02 8.67
N SER A 51 -7.91 15.78 9.87
CA SER A 51 -8.64 15.93 11.13
C SER A 51 -8.98 17.39 11.42
N ALA A 52 -8.11 18.33 11.07
CA ALA A 52 -8.42 19.75 11.14
C ALA A 52 -9.53 20.13 10.14
N ARG A 53 -9.46 19.63 8.91
CA ARG A 53 -10.51 19.86 7.91
C ARG A 53 -11.85 19.26 8.31
N SER A 54 -11.87 18.04 8.88
CA SER A 54 -13.09 17.41 9.39
C SER A 54 -13.75 18.27 10.47
N ARG A 55 -12.97 18.78 11.42
CA ARG A 55 -13.48 19.69 12.47
C ARG A 55 -14.03 20.99 11.88
N GLN A 56 -13.39 21.55 10.86
CA GLN A 56 -13.93 22.71 10.16
C GLN A 56 -15.28 22.40 9.50
N LEU A 57 -15.41 21.24 8.85
CA LEU A 57 -16.69 20.83 8.25
C LEU A 57 -17.78 20.60 9.30
N ASP A 58 -17.43 20.12 10.49
CA ASP A 58 -18.38 19.99 11.60
C ASP A 58 -18.92 21.35 12.04
N GLU A 59 -18.07 22.37 12.06
CA GLU A 59 -18.50 23.75 12.29
C GLU A 59 -19.34 24.29 11.12
N ASP A 60 -18.90 24.09 9.88
CA ASP A 60 -19.62 24.57 8.69
C ASP A 60 -20.99 23.91 8.50
N LEU A 61 -21.18 22.67 8.99
CA LEU A 61 -22.44 21.94 8.98
C LEU A 61 -23.49 22.48 9.95
N LYS A 62 -23.09 23.33 10.91
CA LYS A 62 -24.02 23.92 11.86
C LYS A 62 -25.06 24.78 11.12
N PRO A 63 -26.36 24.67 11.44
CA PRO A 63 -27.42 25.41 10.77
C PRO A 63 -27.14 26.92 10.70
N GLU A 64 -26.62 27.48 11.79
CA GLU A 64 -26.32 28.90 11.90
C GLU A 64 -25.25 29.36 10.90
N ASN A 65 -24.28 28.49 10.57
CA ASN A 65 -23.21 28.80 9.61
C ASN A 65 -23.70 28.64 8.16
N ILE A 66 -24.55 27.64 7.90
CA ILE A 66 -25.22 27.48 6.60
C ILE A 66 -26.14 28.68 6.31
N GLU A 67 -26.89 29.14 7.32
CA GLU A 67 -27.75 30.32 7.19
C GLU A 67 -26.93 31.59 6.92
N LYS A 68 -25.84 31.82 7.66
CA LYS A 68 -24.93 32.96 7.44
C LYS A 68 -24.34 32.97 6.04
N TYR A 69 -24.01 31.80 5.49
CA TYR A 69 -23.48 31.68 4.13
C TYR A 69 -24.46 32.23 3.07
N PHE A 70 -25.77 32.11 3.31
CA PHE A 70 -26.81 32.59 2.39
C PHE A 70 -27.53 33.87 2.84
N ALA A 71 -27.15 34.47 3.98
CA ALA A 71 -27.84 35.63 4.55
C ALA A 71 -27.88 36.87 3.62
N LEU A 72 -27.00 36.95 2.62
CA LEU A 72 -26.98 38.00 1.60
C LEU A 72 -27.58 37.59 0.25
N ASN A 73 -28.01 36.33 0.09
CA ASN A 73 -28.60 35.86 -1.16
C ASN A 73 -30.10 36.14 -1.19
N GLY A 74 -30.52 37.05 -2.07
CA GLY A 74 -31.93 37.33 -2.38
C GLY A 74 -32.64 36.24 -3.20
N SER A 75 -32.27 34.97 -3.01
CA SER A 75 -32.90 33.85 -3.70
C SER A 75 -34.35 33.68 -3.24
N THR A 76 -35.24 33.29 -4.16
CA THR A 76 -36.63 32.96 -3.87
C THR A 76 -36.80 31.59 -3.19
N HIS A 77 -35.75 30.75 -3.19
CA HIS A 77 -35.77 29.39 -2.61
C HIS A 77 -34.58 29.18 -1.65
N PRO A 78 -34.58 29.83 -0.47
CA PRO A 78 -33.48 29.71 0.48
C PRO A 78 -33.38 28.30 1.09
N GLU A 79 -34.49 27.60 1.30
CA GLU A 79 -34.48 26.25 1.89
C GLU A 79 -33.77 25.22 1.01
N GLU A 80 -34.02 25.24 -0.30
CA GLU A 80 -33.38 24.31 -1.23
C GLU A 80 -31.86 24.52 -1.29
N LEU A 81 -31.41 25.78 -1.24
CA LEU A 81 -29.99 26.13 -1.21
C LEU A 81 -29.31 25.64 0.08
N ARG A 82 -29.97 25.77 1.23
CA ARG A 82 -29.46 25.24 2.51
C ARG A 82 -29.34 23.73 2.47
N GLU A 83 -30.37 23.05 1.99
CA GLU A 83 -30.38 21.58 1.89
C GLU A 83 -29.29 21.09 0.93
N GLN A 84 -29.12 21.76 -0.22
CA GLN A 84 -28.04 21.45 -1.16
C GLN A 84 -26.67 21.62 -0.51
N ARG A 85 -26.46 22.73 0.21
CA ARG A 85 -25.20 23.01 0.91
C ARG A 85 -24.93 21.98 2.01
N ARG A 86 -25.94 21.61 2.79
CA ARG A 86 -25.85 20.58 3.82
C ARG A 86 -25.40 19.25 3.21
N ARG A 87 -26.07 18.79 2.15
CA ARG A 87 -25.68 17.55 1.44
C ARG A 87 -24.26 17.60 0.90
N GLN A 88 -23.83 18.75 0.37
CA GLN A 88 -22.46 18.92 -0.11
C GLN A 88 -21.44 18.76 1.03
N LEU A 89 -21.66 19.43 2.16
CA LEU A 89 -20.78 19.36 3.32
C LEU A 89 -20.78 17.96 3.96
N GLU A 90 -21.94 17.30 4.04
CA GLU A 90 -22.07 15.91 4.51
C GLU A 90 -21.28 14.93 3.61
N ALA A 91 -21.38 15.10 2.28
CA ALA A 91 -20.62 14.28 1.34
C ALA A 91 -19.10 14.52 1.47
N GLU A 92 -18.67 15.77 1.61
CA GLU A 92 -17.26 16.09 1.84
C GLU A 92 -16.75 15.48 3.15
N LYS A 93 -17.52 15.63 4.23
CA LYS A 93 -17.18 15.03 5.54
C LYS A 93 -17.07 13.52 5.43
N SER A 94 -18.03 12.85 4.79
CA SER A 94 -18.00 11.39 4.59
C SER A 94 -16.74 10.94 3.83
N ASN A 95 -16.31 11.70 2.82
CA ASN A 95 -15.09 11.39 2.07
C ASN A 95 -13.84 11.55 2.94
N ILE A 96 -13.78 12.60 3.76
CA ILE A 96 -12.65 12.83 4.69
C ILE A 96 -12.60 11.76 5.78
N THR A 97 -13.74 11.36 6.34
CA THR A 97 -13.80 10.25 7.30
C THR A 97 -13.25 8.97 6.69
N ALA A 98 -13.64 8.64 5.46
CA ALA A 98 -13.11 7.46 4.77
C ALA A 98 -11.59 7.54 4.54
N GLN A 99 -11.04 8.73 4.23
CA GLN A 99 -9.60 8.93 4.11
C GLN A 99 -8.87 8.77 5.44
N LEU A 100 -9.44 9.31 6.52
CA LEU A 100 -8.90 9.15 7.88
C LEU A 100 -8.87 7.68 8.29
N ASP A 101 -9.92 6.90 7.99
CA ASP A 101 -9.95 5.46 8.27
C ASP A 101 -8.86 4.70 7.51
N GLN A 102 -8.61 5.07 6.25
CA GLN A 102 -7.53 4.50 5.45
C GLN A 102 -6.14 4.84 6.01
N LEU A 103 -5.95 6.08 6.45
CA LEU A 103 -4.69 6.51 7.07
C LEU A 103 -4.47 5.80 8.42
N ALA A 104 -5.50 5.66 9.25
CA ALA A 104 -5.42 4.94 10.52
C ALA A 104 -5.02 3.47 10.31
N ALA A 105 -5.56 2.81 9.28
CA ALA A 105 -5.15 1.46 8.91
C ALA A 105 -3.70 1.41 8.41
N SER A 106 -3.25 2.42 7.66
CA SER A 106 -1.87 2.54 7.21
C SER A 106 -0.90 2.73 8.38
N ARG A 107 -1.25 3.64 9.31
CA ARG A 107 -0.51 3.91 10.53
C ARG A 107 -0.32 2.63 11.36
N ALA A 108 -1.39 1.88 11.63
CA ALA A 108 -1.31 0.63 12.38
C ALA A 108 -0.38 -0.41 11.71
N ARG A 109 -0.40 -0.49 10.37
CA ARG A 109 0.52 -1.38 9.62
C ARG A 109 1.97 -0.92 9.73
N LEU A 110 2.23 0.39 9.63
CA LEU A 110 3.57 0.95 9.78
C LEU A 110 4.12 0.74 11.19
N GLU A 111 3.32 0.96 12.22
CA GLU A 111 3.71 0.70 13.61
C GLU A 111 4.09 -0.77 13.84
N SER A 112 3.30 -1.70 13.32
CA SER A 112 3.64 -3.14 13.36
C SER A 112 4.90 -3.47 12.58
N ALA A 113 5.11 -2.84 11.42
CA ALA A 113 6.31 -3.04 10.60
C ALA A 113 7.57 -2.50 11.31
N ILE A 114 7.47 -1.33 11.96
CA ILE A 114 8.54 -0.74 12.76
C ILE A 114 8.91 -1.68 13.91
N ALA A 115 7.94 -2.15 14.70
CA ALA A 115 8.20 -3.07 15.80
C ALA A 115 8.91 -4.37 15.34
N THR A 116 8.50 -4.89 14.18
CA THR A 116 9.12 -6.09 13.58
C THR A 116 10.55 -5.81 13.11
N ALA A 117 10.77 -4.66 12.46
CA ALA A 117 12.07 -4.25 11.97
C ALA A 117 13.06 -3.94 13.11
N GLU A 118 12.60 -3.29 14.17
CA GLU A 118 13.39 -3.01 15.38
C GLU A 118 13.82 -4.30 16.07
N ALA A 119 12.92 -5.28 16.20
CA ALA A 119 13.25 -6.59 16.75
C ALA A 119 14.30 -7.34 15.88
N ALA A 120 14.23 -7.20 14.56
CA ALA A 120 15.23 -7.78 13.65
C ALA A 120 16.58 -7.07 13.76
N ALA A 121 16.58 -5.73 13.82
CA ALA A 121 17.79 -4.93 14.02
C ALA A 121 18.49 -5.30 15.33
N TYR A 122 17.74 -5.43 16.42
CA TYR A 122 18.28 -5.84 17.72
C TYR A 122 18.94 -7.23 17.65
N ARG A 123 18.30 -8.22 17.02
CA ARG A 123 18.90 -9.56 16.85
C ARG A 123 20.18 -9.52 16.02
N GLN A 124 20.23 -8.69 14.98
CA GLN A 124 21.42 -8.55 14.15
C GLN A 124 22.57 -7.87 14.89
N SER A 125 22.28 -6.90 15.74
CA SER A 125 23.28 -6.24 16.60
C SER A 125 23.75 -7.09 17.78
N ALA A 126 22.88 -7.95 18.34
CA ALA A 126 23.22 -8.84 19.44
C ALA A 126 23.88 -10.15 18.98
N GLY A 127 23.58 -10.61 17.75
CA GLY A 127 24.12 -11.83 17.15
C GLY A 127 25.49 -11.67 16.48
N SER A 128 25.97 -10.45 16.28
CA SER A 128 27.33 -10.15 15.82
C SER A 128 28.35 -10.18 16.98
N ALA A 129 28.41 -11.31 17.69
CA ALA A 129 29.60 -11.73 18.44
C ALA A 129 30.54 -12.48 17.48
N PRO A 130 31.88 -12.36 17.60
CA PRO A 130 32.82 -12.87 16.60
C PRO A 130 32.74 -14.40 16.53
N SER A 131 32.50 -14.93 15.33
CA SER A 131 32.76 -16.33 15.03
C SER A 131 34.25 -16.59 15.20
N VAL A 132 34.63 -17.05 16.38
CA VAL A 132 35.89 -17.73 16.65
C VAL A 132 36.04 -18.89 15.67
N ALA A 133 37.14 -18.87 14.91
CA ALA A 133 37.77 -19.97 14.18
C ALA A 133 36.88 -21.19 13.84
N GLN A 134 36.46 -21.29 12.58
CA GLN A 134 36.21 -22.60 11.98
C GLN A 134 37.56 -23.24 11.63
N PRO A 135 37.94 -24.39 12.21
CA PRO A 135 38.99 -25.20 11.63
C PRO A 135 38.46 -25.76 10.31
N GLN A 136 39.21 -25.52 9.24
CA GLN A 136 39.05 -26.20 7.96
C GLN A 136 39.29 -27.70 8.18
N GLY A 137 38.21 -28.45 8.37
CA GLY A 137 38.20 -29.90 8.28
C GLY A 137 37.97 -30.31 6.84
N ASP A 138 39.06 -30.51 6.11
CA ASP A 138 39.10 -31.15 4.81
C ASP A 138 38.63 -32.61 4.95
N VAL A 139 37.47 -32.95 4.36
CA VAL A 139 37.11 -34.35 4.05
C VAL A 139 36.50 -34.38 2.65
N SER A 140 37.41 -34.51 1.69
CA SER A 140 37.23 -35.18 0.41
C SER A 140 36.47 -36.50 0.58
N GLY A 141 35.36 -36.72 -0.16
CA GLY A 141 34.56 -37.93 0.04
C GLY A 141 33.29 -38.12 -0.79
N ASN A 142 33.44 -38.14 -2.11
CA ASN A 142 32.75 -39.03 -3.04
C ASN A 142 31.25 -38.82 -3.41
N GLN A 143 31.07 -38.77 -4.74
CA GLN A 143 29.83 -38.80 -5.48
C GLN A 143 29.11 -40.15 -5.30
N THR A 144 27.78 -40.16 -5.23
CA THR A 144 26.98 -41.15 -5.97
C THR A 144 25.61 -40.61 -6.31
N ASN A 145 25.23 -40.89 -7.55
CA ASN A 145 24.03 -40.48 -8.26
C ASN A 145 22.75 -41.06 -7.63
N GLY A 146 21.69 -40.26 -7.58
CA GLY A 146 20.35 -40.69 -7.22
C GLY A 146 19.30 -39.97 -8.06
N THR A 147 19.14 -40.38 -9.31
CA THR A 147 18.05 -39.97 -10.18
C THR A 147 16.73 -40.48 -9.58
N SER A 148 15.76 -39.59 -9.31
CA SER A 148 14.38 -39.98 -9.04
C SER A 148 13.41 -39.04 -9.72
N ARG A 149 13.02 -39.46 -10.92
CA ARG A 149 11.88 -39.01 -11.72
C ARG A 149 10.59 -39.61 -11.14
N ALA A 150 9.59 -38.77 -10.87
CA ALA A 150 8.15 -39.14 -10.89
C ALA A 150 7.37 -37.80 -10.94
N ARG A 151 6.86 -37.28 -12.07
CA ARG A 151 5.78 -37.72 -12.98
C ARG A 151 4.37 -37.62 -12.35
N THR A 152 3.46 -36.96 -13.10
CA THR A 152 1.98 -37.20 -13.15
C THR A 152 1.14 -36.46 -12.09
N THR A 153 0.04 -35.70 -12.32
CA THR A 153 -0.82 -35.31 -13.48
C THR A 153 -1.85 -34.24 -13.05
N HIS A 154 -2.39 -33.53 -14.05
CA HIS A 154 -3.69 -32.82 -14.13
C HIS A 154 -4.88 -33.33 -13.29
N ARG A 155 -5.72 -32.41 -12.76
CA ARG A 155 -7.21 -32.54 -12.66
C ARG A 155 -7.87 -31.21 -12.23
N THR A 156 -8.42 -30.39 -13.14
CA THR A 156 -9.86 -30.21 -13.46
C THR A 156 -10.88 -30.26 -12.29
N GLN A 157 -11.60 -29.15 -12.09
CA GLN A 157 -13.08 -29.04 -11.93
C GLN A 157 -13.40 -27.56 -11.61
N ARG A 158 -13.99 -26.73 -12.49
CA ARG A 158 -15.34 -26.75 -13.08
C ARG A 158 -16.46 -26.83 -12.01
N LYS A 159 -17.28 -25.76 -12.00
CA LYS A 159 -18.75 -25.73 -11.92
C LYS A 159 -19.48 -25.32 -10.61
N HIS A 160 -20.27 -24.25 -10.80
CA HIS A 160 -21.67 -24.05 -10.38
C HIS A 160 -21.99 -23.47 -8.97
N ALA A 161 -22.49 -22.23 -8.97
CA ALA A 161 -23.82 -21.86 -8.45
C ALA A 161 -24.22 -20.50 -9.10
N ARG A 162 -25.08 -20.43 -10.13
CA ARG A 162 -26.57 -20.37 -10.09
C ARG A 162 -27.07 -19.27 -9.14
N ARG A 163 -27.53 -18.13 -9.67
CA ARG A 163 -28.92 -17.82 -10.12
C ARG A 163 -29.95 -17.77 -8.98
N ALA A 164 -30.33 -16.54 -8.63
CA ALA A 164 -31.68 -16.08 -8.27
C ALA A 164 -31.59 -14.54 -8.45
N ARG A 165 -32.27 -13.80 -9.34
CA ARG A 165 -33.61 -13.87 -9.96
C ARG A 165 -34.69 -14.33 -8.99
N ALA A 166 -35.17 -13.39 -8.19
CA ALA A 166 -36.57 -13.31 -7.81
C ALA A 166 -37.05 -11.88 -8.11
N LYS A 167 -37.89 -11.77 -9.13
CA LYS A 167 -38.84 -10.67 -9.31
C LYS A 167 -40.06 -11.05 -8.46
N HIS A 168 -40.59 -10.11 -7.69
CA HIS A 168 -42.02 -9.86 -7.60
C HIS A 168 -42.21 -8.40 -7.23
#